data_AF-A0A0C9UPP0-F1
#
_entry.id   AF-A0A0C9UPP0-F1
#
_cell.length_a   1.000
_cell.length_b   1.000
_cell.length_c   1.000
_cell.angle_alpha   90.00
_cell.angle_beta   90.00
_cell.angle_gamma   90.00
#
_symmetry.space_group_name_H-M   'P 1'
#
loop_
_entity.id
_entity.type
_entity.pdbx_description
1 polymer ?
#
loop_
_entity_poly.entity_id
_entity_poly.type
_entity_poly.pdbx_seq_one_letter_code
_entity_poly.pdbx_strand_id
1 'polypeptide(L)'
;MERTTTHISVWFWPRNDGSVPSQVKNAASSIDTSTWGTPFANFPNTKCNLASEFGPNNIVINLTFCGDWAGAVFSSQGCGSDCATFVNNNPAAFQKAYWNFAALNVYE
;
A
#
# COMPACT_ATOMS: atom_id res chain seq x y z
N MET A 1 -5.83 -4.70 4.55
CA MET A 1 -6.61 -3.46 4.68
C MET A 1 -8.04 -3.87 4.91
N GLU A 2 -8.69 -3.30 5.92
CA GLU A 2 -10.12 -3.45 6.18
C GLU A 2 -10.79 -2.10 5.90
N ARG A 3 -11.92 -2.13 5.21
CA ARG A 3 -12.75 -0.95 4.99
C ARG A 3 -14.18 -1.27 5.43
N THR A 4 -14.70 -0.42 6.29
CA THR A 4 -16.11 -0.43 6.71
C THR A 4 -16.72 0.95 6.47
N THR A 5 -17.96 1.16 6.88
CA THR A 5 -18.60 2.50 6.88
C THR A 5 -18.11 3.39 8.03
N THR A 6 -17.41 2.84 9.02
CA THR A 6 -16.99 3.57 10.23
C THR A 6 -15.49 3.78 10.33
N HIS A 7 -14.69 2.99 9.62
CA HIS A 7 -13.24 3.13 9.61
C HIS A 7 -12.59 2.45 8.40
N ILE A 8 -11.35 2.86 8.10
CA ILE A 8 -10.42 2.12 7.25
C ILE A 8 -9.17 1.82 8.08
N SER A 9 -8.77 0.55 8.13
CA SER A 9 -7.60 0.08 8.88
C SER A 9 -6.58 -0.59 7.95
N VAL A 10 -5.30 -0.28 8.15
CA VAL A 10 -4.18 -0.85 7.40
C VAL A 10 -3.19 -1.46 8.37
N TRP A 11 -2.85 -2.73 8.14
CA TRP A 11 -1.81 -3.46 8.86
C TRP A 11 -0.64 -3.75 7.92
N PHE A 12 0.56 -3.73 8.47
CA PHE A 12 1.78 -4.16 7.81
C PHE A 12 2.52 -5.09 8.76
N TRP A 13 2.86 -6.27 8.27
CA TRP A 13 3.71 -7.22 8.97
C TRP A 13 4.98 -7.46 8.15
N PRO A 14 6.18 -7.19 8.70
CA PRO A 14 7.42 -7.62 8.10
C PRO A 14 7.43 -9.14 7.85
N ARG A 15 8.18 -9.60 6.85
CA ARG A 15 8.17 -11.01 6.40
C ARG A 15 8.33 -12.04 7.53
N ASN A 16 9.17 -11.74 8.52
CA ASN A 16 9.53 -12.65 9.61
C ASN A 16 8.87 -12.28 10.95
N ASP A 17 7.84 -11.43 10.91
CA ASP A 17 7.10 -11.07 12.12
C ASP A 17 6.32 -12.28 12.65
N GLY A 18 6.61 -12.68 13.88
CA GLY A 18 5.93 -13.78 14.55
C GLY A 18 4.48 -13.47 14.95
N SER A 19 4.09 -12.19 14.94
CA SER A 19 2.74 -11.73 15.26
C SER A 19 1.77 -11.73 14.07
N VAL A 20 2.24 -12.08 12.86
CA VAL A 20 1.36 -12.15 11.68
C VAL A 20 0.22 -13.15 11.95
N PRO A 21 -1.06 -12.73 11.85
CA PRO A 21 -2.17 -13.63 12.08
C PRO A 21 -2.13 -14.83 11.11
N SER A 22 -2.46 -16.02 11.60
CA SER A 22 -2.49 -17.24 10.77
C SER A 22 -3.45 -17.11 9.59
N GLN A 23 -4.56 -16.38 9.79
CA GLN A 23 -5.55 -16.04 8.76
C GLN A 23 -4.94 -15.26 7.60
N VAL A 24 -4.03 -14.32 7.89
CA VAL A 24 -3.31 -13.52 6.89
C VAL A 24 -2.22 -14.37 6.23
N LYS A 25 -1.41 -15.08 7.03
CA LYS A 25 -0.26 -15.84 6.55
C LYS A 25 -0.64 -16.97 5.58
N ASN A 26 -1.77 -17.64 5.84
CA ASN A 26 -2.18 -18.83 5.11
C ASN A 26 -3.35 -18.59 4.14
N ALA A 27 -3.79 -17.34 3.96
CA ALA A 27 -4.98 -17.02 3.17
C ALA A 27 -6.19 -17.88 3.56
N ALA A 28 -6.57 -17.82 4.85
CA ALA A 28 -7.71 -18.59 5.36
C ALA A 28 -9.01 -18.22 4.61
N SER A 29 -9.96 -19.13 4.53
CA SER A 29 -11.27 -18.89 3.89
C SER A 29 -12.20 -17.98 4.71
N SER A 30 -11.90 -17.78 5.99
CA SER A 30 -12.62 -16.90 6.91
C SER A 30 -11.62 -16.14 7.79
N ILE A 31 -11.88 -14.85 7.98
CA ILE A 31 -11.00 -13.92 8.68
C ILE A 31 -11.74 -13.20 9.82
N ASP A 32 -11.00 -12.80 10.85
CA ASP A 32 -11.50 -11.94 11.95
C ASP A 32 -10.44 -10.88 12.26
N THR A 33 -10.67 -9.67 11.76
CA THR A 33 -9.74 -8.55 11.86
C THR A 33 -9.63 -8.01 13.28
N SER A 34 -10.58 -8.30 14.18
CA SER A 34 -10.52 -7.86 15.58
C SER A 34 -9.37 -8.52 16.35
N THR A 35 -8.87 -9.66 15.84
CA THR A 35 -7.75 -10.41 16.43
C THR A 35 -6.38 -9.98 15.91
N TRP A 36 -6.32 -9.05 14.94
CA TRP A 36 -5.08 -8.70 14.24
C TRP A 36 -4.23 -7.66 14.96
N GLY A 37 -4.69 -7.18 16.12
CA GLY A 37 -4.01 -6.17 16.93
C GLY A 37 -4.12 -4.76 16.34
N THR A 38 -3.32 -3.84 16.87
CA THR A 38 -3.36 -2.42 16.48
C THR A 38 -2.93 -2.23 15.02
N PRO A 39 -3.74 -1.56 14.18
CA PRO A 39 -3.35 -1.25 12.81
C PRO A 39 -2.19 -0.24 12.76
N PHE A 40 -1.37 -0.34 11.72
CA PHE A 40 -0.31 0.65 11.44
C PHE A 40 -0.92 2.03 11.13
N ALA A 41 -2.05 2.05 10.42
CA ALA A 41 -2.83 3.26 10.18
C ALA A 41 -4.32 2.98 10.41
N ASN A 42 -4.97 3.88 11.14
CA ASN A 42 -6.41 3.87 11.38
C ASN A 42 -7.02 5.20 10.94
N PHE A 43 -8.00 5.15 10.06
CA PHE A 43 -8.75 6.29 9.56
C PHE A 43 -10.20 6.19 10.06
N PRO A 44 -10.54 6.79 11.23
CA PRO A 44 -11.87 6.72 11.80
C PRO A 44 -12.83 7.73 11.15
N ASN A 45 -14.14 7.48 11.27
CA ASN A 45 -15.18 8.38 10.77
C ASN A 45 -15.47 9.61 11.66
N THR A 46 -14.65 9.90 12.67
CA THR A 46 -14.89 10.97 13.67
C THR A 46 -15.13 12.34 13.05
N LYS A 47 -14.50 12.63 11.91
CA LYS A 47 -14.65 13.89 11.15
C LYS A 47 -14.80 13.66 9.64
N CYS A 48 -15.14 12.44 9.24
CA CYS A 48 -15.24 12.05 7.83
C CYS A 48 -16.33 10.98 7.68
N ASN A 49 -17.37 11.26 6.90
CA ASN A 49 -18.39 10.27 6.61
C ASN A 49 -17.91 9.32 5.51
N LEU A 50 -17.19 8.27 5.91
CA LEU A 50 -16.59 7.31 4.96
C LEU A 50 -17.61 6.67 4.01
N ALA A 51 -18.86 6.50 4.45
CA ALA A 51 -19.92 5.94 3.61
C ALA A 51 -20.33 6.87 2.46
N SER A 52 -20.20 8.21 2.61
CA SER A 52 -20.46 9.16 1.53
C SER A 52 -19.24 9.42 0.65
N GLU A 53 -18.03 9.32 1.22
CA GLU A 53 -16.79 9.60 0.47
C GLU A 53 -16.36 8.46 -0.46
N PHE A 54 -16.76 7.22 -0.16
CA PHE A 54 -16.31 6.06 -0.92
C PHE A 54 -17.44 5.17 -1.43
N GLY A 55 -17.51 5.02 -2.76
CA GLY A 55 -18.32 4.00 -3.44
C GLY A 55 -17.55 2.71 -3.71
N PRO A 56 -17.99 1.88 -4.68
CA PRO A 56 -17.20 0.75 -5.17
C PRO A 56 -15.87 1.22 -5.76
N ASN A 57 -14.76 0.58 -5.38
CA ASN A 57 -13.42 0.92 -5.87
C ASN A 57 -12.78 -0.28 -6.57
N ASN A 58 -11.90 0.01 -7.53
CA ASN A 58 -11.00 -0.99 -8.12
C ASN A 58 -9.70 -1.05 -7.33
N ILE A 59 -9.12 -2.24 -7.21
CA ILE A 59 -7.73 -2.40 -6.74
C ILE A 59 -6.80 -2.04 -7.90
N VAL A 60 -5.90 -1.08 -7.68
CA VAL A 60 -4.89 -0.66 -8.66
C VAL A 60 -3.51 -0.93 -8.10
N ILE A 61 -2.69 -1.63 -8.89
CA ILE A 61 -1.28 -1.86 -8.60
C ILE A 61 -0.50 -1.31 -9.80
N ASN A 62 0.38 -0.35 -9.56
CA ASN A 62 1.19 0.25 -10.62
C ASN A 62 2.64 0.50 -10.17
N LEU A 63 3.47 0.85 -11.14
CA LEU A 63 4.78 1.44 -10.96
C LEU A 63 4.87 2.56 -12.01
N THR A 64 5.16 3.78 -11.56
CA THR A 64 5.38 4.93 -12.44
C THR A 64 6.66 5.64 -12.02
N PHE A 65 7.16 6.52 -12.88
CA PHE A 65 8.38 7.28 -12.64
C PHE A 65 8.07 8.78 -12.66
N CYS A 66 8.78 9.52 -11.81
CA CYS A 66 8.71 10.97 -11.75
C CYS A 66 7.28 11.50 -11.48
N GLY A 67 6.67 12.18 -12.44
CA GLY A 67 5.35 12.77 -12.31
C GLY A 67 5.25 13.82 -11.21
N ASP A 68 4.01 14.12 -10.84
CA ASP A 68 3.65 15.23 -9.95
C ASP A 68 4.28 15.12 -8.56
N TRP A 69 4.53 13.89 -8.09
CA TRP A 69 5.11 13.67 -6.77
C TRP A 69 6.60 13.33 -6.82
N ALA A 70 6.97 12.14 -7.30
CA ALA A 70 8.37 11.70 -7.22
C ALA A 70 9.31 12.59 -8.03
N GLY A 71 8.84 13.16 -9.15
CA GLY A 71 9.59 14.12 -9.95
C GLY A 71 9.80 15.45 -9.23
N ALA A 72 8.75 15.96 -8.57
CA ALA A 72 8.78 17.25 -7.88
C ALA A 72 9.76 17.30 -6.69
N VAL A 73 10.02 16.15 -6.06
CA VAL A 73 10.92 16.05 -4.90
C VAL A 73 12.27 15.39 -5.21
N PHE A 74 12.50 14.95 -6.45
CA PHE A 74 13.65 14.11 -6.81
C PHE A 74 15.00 14.70 -6.38
N SER A 75 15.21 16.00 -6.66
CA SER A 75 16.47 16.66 -6.37
C SER A 75 16.69 16.92 -4.88
N SER A 76 15.64 17.26 -4.14
CA SER A 76 15.74 17.48 -2.69
C SER A 76 15.95 16.18 -1.91
N GLN A 77 15.60 15.02 -2.50
CA GLN A 77 15.87 13.69 -1.95
C GLN A 77 17.28 13.16 -2.28
N GLY A 78 18.14 13.98 -2.90
CA GLY A 78 19.53 13.62 -3.20
C GLY A 78 19.69 12.69 -4.41
N CYS A 79 18.68 12.59 -5.28
CA CYS A 79 18.70 11.68 -6.43
C CYS A 79 19.33 12.29 -7.70
N GLY A 80 19.72 13.58 -7.68
CA GLY A 80 20.29 14.30 -8.82
C GLY A 80 19.46 15.53 -9.22
N SER A 81 19.73 16.13 -10.38
CA SER A 81 19.06 17.38 -10.77
C SER A 81 17.68 17.17 -11.40
N ASP A 82 17.54 16.23 -12.34
CA ASP A 82 16.29 16.00 -13.08
C ASP A 82 15.91 14.52 -13.14
N CYS A 83 14.68 14.22 -12.72
CA CYS A 83 14.17 12.85 -12.65
C CYS A 83 14.04 12.22 -14.03
N ALA A 84 13.51 12.95 -15.02
CA ALA A 84 13.28 12.41 -16.35
C ALA A 84 14.59 12.04 -17.04
N THR A 85 15.61 12.89 -16.92
CA THR A 85 16.97 12.64 -17.40
C THR A 85 17.56 11.40 -16.74
N PHE A 86 17.41 11.24 -15.42
CA PHE A 86 17.89 10.05 -14.72
C PHE A 86 17.22 8.77 -15.23
N VAL A 87 15.89 8.77 -15.33
CA VAL A 87 15.12 7.61 -15.80
C VAL A 87 15.51 7.22 -17.23
N ASN A 88 15.63 8.20 -18.14
CA ASN A 88 15.97 7.95 -19.55
C ASN A 88 17.38 7.37 -19.72
N ASN A 89 18.34 7.84 -18.92
CA ASN A 89 19.76 7.54 -19.15
C ASN A 89 20.30 6.40 -18.29
N ASN A 90 19.55 5.88 -17.31
CA ASN A 90 20.04 4.88 -16.35
C ASN A 90 19.15 3.62 -16.28
N PRO A 91 18.89 2.91 -17.40
CA PRO A 91 17.99 1.74 -17.41
C PRO A 91 18.44 0.63 -16.44
N ALA A 92 19.75 0.46 -16.24
CA ALA A 92 20.29 -0.55 -15.32
C ALA A 92 19.93 -0.27 -13.84
N ALA A 93 19.61 0.97 -13.45
CA ALA A 93 19.19 1.31 -12.10
C ALA A 93 17.83 0.69 -11.72
N PHE A 94 17.02 0.32 -12.72
CA PHE A 94 15.65 -0.15 -12.53
C PHE A 94 15.51 -1.67 -12.57
N GLN A 95 16.62 -2.43 -12.56
CA GLN A 95 16.57 -3.91 -12.51
C GLN A 95 15.79 -4.45 -11.29
N LYS A 96 15.68 -3.64 -10.22
CA LYS A 96 14.93 -3.96 -8.99
C LYS A 96 13.60 -3.23 -8.88
N ALA A 97 13.18 -2.49 -9.91
CA ALA A 97 11.91 -1.77 -9.94
C ALA A 97 10.80 -2.69 -10.48
N TYR A 98 10.43 -3.71 -9.70
CA TYR A 98 9.35 -4.64 -10.04
C TYR A 98 8.62 -5.08 -8.78
N TRP A 99 7.38 -5.54 -8.96
CA TRP A 99 6.63 -6.22 -7.91
C TRP A 99 6.75 -7.73 -8.04
N ASN A 100 6.84 -8.43 -6.91
CA ASN A 100 6.71 -9.89 -6.85
C ASN A 100 5.66 -10.24 -5.80
N PHE A 101 4.42 -10.50 -6.26
CA PHE A 101 3.30 -10.84 -5.40
C PHE A 101 3.09 -12.34 -5.35
N ALA A 102 2.99 -12.89 -4.14
CA ALA A 102 2.59 -14.28 -3.95
C ALA A 102 1.07 -14.47 -4.09
N ALA A 103 0.28 -13.51 -3.58
CA ALA A 103 -1.18 -13.56 -3.63
C ALA A 103 -1.79 -12.17 -3.39
N LEU A 104 -3.02 -12.01 -3.86
CA LEU A 104 -3.95 -10.94 -3.48
C LEU A 104 -5.31 -11.58 -3.20
N ASN A 105 -5.80 -11.46 -1.97
CA ASN A 105 -7.05 -12.06 -1.52
C ASN A 105 -8.00 -10.97 -1.05
N VAL A 106 -9.30 -11.11 -1.37
CA VAL A 106 -10.37 -10.18 -0.99
C VAL A 106 -11.42 -10.96 -0.21
N TYR A 107 -11.96 -10.35 0.83
CA TYR A 107 -12.96 -10.89 1.75
C TYR A 107 -14.10 -9.88 1.88
N GLU A 108 -15.34 -10.37 2.04
CA GLU A 108 -16.56 -9.59 2.22
C GLU A 108 -17.41 -10.14 3.37
#